data_AF-A0A8J4JKS4-F1
#
_entry.id   AF-A0A8J4JKS4-F1
#
_cell.length_a   1.000
_cell.length_b   1.000
_cell.length_c   1.000
_cell.angle_alpha   90.00
_cell.angle_beta   90.00
_cell.angle_gamma   90.00
#
_symmetry.space_group_name_H-M   'P 1'
#
loop_
_entity.id
_entity.type
_entity.pdbx_description
1 polymer ?
#
loop_
_entity_poly.entity_id
_entity_poly.type
_entity_poly.pdbx_seq_one_letter_code
_entity_poly.pdbx_strand_id
1 'polypeptide(L)'
;QLVEIHAVIQVFRQWEMPLNLVTDSQYIANAVRRLEKAWLKEIDSEPVFLMFKQLWDLLNRHISPYYVLHVRSHTSLPGFISEGNARADRLAAPAWTVPVPDVSTQARLSHEFFHQSARMLRQQFGLTWDTARSIVQMCPDCQCLAPIPQTGVNP
;
A
#
# COMPACT_ATOMS: atom_id res chain seq x y z
N GLN A 1 2.90 -2.38 -5.30
CA GLN A 1 3.25 -2.08 -6.71
C GLN A 1 4.13 -0.84 -6.90
N LEU A 2 3.70 0.41 -6.61
CA LEU A 2 4.56 1.60 -6.85
C LEU A 2 5.86 1.56 -6.03
N VAL A 3 5.78 1.17 -4.77
CA VAL A 3 6.95 0.99 -3.90
C VAL A 3 7.94 -0.02 -4.49
N GLU A 4 7.45 -1.10 -5.10
CA GLU A 4 8.31 -2.11 -5.72
C GLU A 4 9.00 -1.57 -6.99
N ILE A 5 8.29 -0.82 -7.84
CA ILE A 5 8.91 -0.16 -9.01
C ILE A 5 10.00 0.81 -8.53
N HIS A 6 9.71 1.60 -7.50
CA HIS A 6 10.69 2.50 -6.91
C HIS A 6 11.91 1.74 -6.37
N ALA A 7 11.72 0.63 -5.68
CA ALA A 7 12.81 -0.20 -5.19
C ALA A 7 13.70 -0.71 -6.33
N VAL A 8 13.11 -1.19 -7.42
CA VAL A 8 13.87 -1.63 -8.60
C VAL A 8 14.64 -0.49 -9.25
N ILE A 9 14.02 0.69 -9.37
CA ILE A 9 14.70 1.90 -9.84
C ILE A 9 15.95 2.19 -8.99
N GLN A 10 15.85 2.09 -7.66
CA GLN A 10 17.00 2.32 -6.78
C GLN A 10 18.08 1.27 -6.98
N VAL A 11 17.71 0.00 -7.19
CA VAL A 11 18.67 -1.08 -7.49
C VAL A 11 19.49 -0.75 -8.74
N PHE A 12 18.83 -0.43 -9.85
CA PHE A 12 19.54 -0.15 -11.12
C PHE A 12 20.28 1.19 -11.12
N ARG A 13 19.91 2.14 -10.24
CA ARG A 13 20.69 3.37 -10.02
C ARG A 13 21.95 3.14 -9.20
N GLN A 14 21.87 2.28 -8.19
CA GLN A 14 22.94 2.11 -7.21
C GLN A 14 24.02 1.15 -7.71
N TRP A 15 23.66 0.13 -8.49
CA TRP A 15 24.57 -0.94 -8.89
C TRP A 15 24.71 -1.03 -10.41
N GLU A 16 25.83 -0.49 -10.93
CA GLU A 16 26.26 -0.62 -12.33
C GLU A 16 27.03 -1.93 -12.62
N MET A 17 26.94 -2.90 -11.71
CA MET A 17 27.64 -4.19 -11.76
C MET A 17 26.67 -5.34 -12.08
N PRO A 18 27.17 -6.56 -12.37
CA PRO A 18 26.30 -7.72 -12.51
C PRO A 18 25.44 -7.94 -11.27
N LEU A 19 24.13 -8.12 -11.45
CA LEU A 19 23.19 -8.27 -10.33
C LEU A 19 22.07 -9.26 -10.59
N ASN A 20 21.54 -9.85 -9.52
CA ASN A 20 20.36 -10.70 -9.56
C ASN A 20 19.22 -9.99 -8.82
N LEU A 21 18.21 -9.54 -9.57
CA LEU A 21 16.98 -9.00 -9.02
C LEU A 21 16.05 -10.16 -8.64
N VAL A 22 15.87 -10.39 -7.35
CA VAL A 22 14.87 -11.33 -6.83
C VAL A 22 13.69 -10.51 -6.33
N THR A 23 12.49 -10.83 -6.82
CA THR A 23 11.26 -10.13 -6.44
C THR A 23 10.11 -11.12 -6.26
N ASP A 24 9.27 -10.88 -5.27
CA ASP A 24 8.03 -11.62 -5.09
C ASP A 24 6.85 -11.07 -5.90
N SER A 25 7.08 -9.96 -6.59
CA SER A 25 6.10 -9.32 -7.46
C SER A 25 6.21 -9.85 -8.88
N GLN A 26 5.24 -10.69 -9.25
CA GLN A 26 5.13 -11.21 -10.61
C GLN A 26 5.03 -10.07 -11.64
N TYR A 27 4.37 -8.98 -11.25
CA TYR A 27 4.23 -7.79 -12.08
C TYR A 27 5.59 -7.16 -12.39
N ILE A 28 6.40 -6.91 -11.36
CA ILE A 28 7.75 -6.34 -11.52
C ILE A 28 8.65 -7.25 -12.33
N ALA A 29 8.64 -8.55 -12.02
CA ALA A 29 9.45 -9.52 -12.74
C ALA A 29 9.14 -9.51 -14.25
N ASN A 30 7.86 -9.38 -14.61
CA ASN A 30 7.45 -9.30 -16.01
C ASN A 30 7.74 -7.93 -16.63
N ALA A 31 7.55 -6.84 -15.87
CA ALA A 31 7.82 -5.49 -16.33
C ALA A 31 9.28 -5.31 -16.71
N VAL A 32 10.22 -5.67 -15.81
CA VAL A 32 11.66 -5.54 -16.07
C VAL A 32 12.08 -6.34 -17.32
N ARG A 33 11.61 -7.59 -17.45
CA ARG A 33 11.91 -8.43 -18.63
C ARG A 33 11.40 -7.87 -19.94
N ARG A 34 10.33 -7.07 -19.92
CA ARG A 34 9.70 -6.53 -21.12
C ARG A 34 10.16 -5.12 -21.45
N LEU A 35 10.54 -4.34 -20.44
CA LEU A 35 10.90 -2.93 -20.60
C LEU A 35 12.21 -2.74 -21.34
N GLU A 36 13.16 -3.66 -21.20
CA GLU A 36 14.39 -3.63 -21.99
C GLU A 36 14.02 -3.70 -23.48
N LYS A 37 14.28 -2.61 -24.21
CA LYS A 37 13.93 -2.42 -25.64
C LYS A 37 12.42 -2.32 -25.95
N ALA A 38 11.57 -2.08 -24.97
CA ALA A 38 10.17 -1.73 -25.24
C ALA A 38 10.01 -0.30 -25.79
N TRP A 39 8.90 -0.07 -26.47
CA TRP A 39 8.38 1.27 -26.73
C TRP A 39 7.41 1.65 -25.62
N LEU A 40 7.68 2.75 -24.92
CA LEU A 40 6.79 3.25 -23.87
C LEU A 40 5.73 4.17 -24.49
N LYS A 41 4.45 3.80 -24.31
CA LYS A 41 3.32 4.68 -24.65
C LYS A 41 3.00 5.56 -23.44
N GLU A 42 2.79 6.85 -23.68
CA GLU A 42 2.25 7.77 -22.68
C GLU A 42 0.84 7.36 -22.23
N ILE A 43 0.57 7.53 -20.95
CA ILE A 43 -0.71 7.21 -20.29
C ILE A 43 -1.14 8.39 -19.42
N ASP A 44 -2.43 8.48 -19.13
CA ASP A 44 -3.03 9.61 -18.39
C ASP A 44 -2.51 9.72 -16.93
N SER A 45 -1.94 8.65 -16.38
CA SER A 45 -1.32 8.67 -15.05
C SER A 45 0.14 9.09 -15.12
N GLU A 46 0.37 10.41 -15.06
CA GLU A 46 1.70 11.02 -15.14
C GLU A 46 2.72 10.44 -14.12
N PRO A 47 2.40 10.25 -12.82
CA PRO A 47 3.38 9.74 -11.86
C PRO A 47 3.85 8.32 -12.17
N VAL A 48 2.92 7.46 -12.60
CA VAL A 48 3.21 6.07 -12.94
C VAL A 48 4.00 5.99 -14.24
N PHE A 49 3.60 6.76 -15.24
CA PHE A 49 4.32 6.87 -16.51
C PHE A 49 5.77 7.31 -16.28
N LEU A 50 5.99 8.34 -15.45
CA LEU A 50 7.33 8.85 -15.17
C LEU A 50 8.23 7.79 -14.51
N MET A 51 7.69 7.02 -13.56
CA MET A 51 8.44 5.92 -12.94
C MET A 51 8.81 4.83 -13.96
N PHE A 52 7.89 4.45 -14.85
CA PHE A 52 8.20 3.47 -15.90
C PHE A 52 9.20 4.00 -16.92
N LYS A 53 9.08 5.27 -17.32
CA LYS A 53 10.05 5.93 -18.20
C LYS A 53 11.44 5.94 -17.58
N GLN A 54 11.53 6.22 -16.29
CA GLN A 54 12.78 6.21 -15.55
C GLN A 54 13.39 4.81 -15.44
N LEU A 55 12.57 3.80 -15.10
CA LEU A 55 13.04 2.42 -15.08
C LEU A 55 13.51 1.94 -16.46
N TRP A 56 12.74 2.25 -17.50
CA TRP A 56 13.09 1.97 -18.89
C TRP A 56 14.44 2.58 -19.27
N ASP A 57 14.68 3.84 -18.91
CA ASP A 57 15.94 4.54 -19.20
C ASP A 57 17.13 3.87 -18.50
N LEU A 58 16.97 3.48 -17.23
CA LEU A 58 17.99 2.77 -16.47
C LEU A 58 18.30 1.40 -17.07
N LEU A 59 17.28 0.62 -17.42
CA LEU A 59 17.46 -0.72 -18.00
C LEU A 59 18.17 -0.66 -19.36
N ASN A 60 17.85 0.32 -20.21
CA ASN A 60 18.49 0.45 -21.52
C ASN A 60 19.92 1.01 -21.46
N ARG A 61 20.31 1.66 -20.36
CA ARG A 61 21.69 2.14 -20.13
C ARG A 61 22.54 1.17 -19.32
N HIS A 62 21.94 0.19 -18.64
CA HIS A 62 22.67 -0.76 -17.82
C HIS A 62 23.50 -1.71 -18.71
N ILE A 63 24.83 -1.61 -18.63
CA ILE A 63 25.77 -2.36 -19.48
C ILE A 63 26.03 -3.75 -18.90
N SER A 64 26.00 -3.88 -17.58
CA SER A 64 26.31 -5.12 -16.89
C SER A 64 25.16 -6.12 -17.01
N PRO A 65 25.44 -7.44 -17.06
CA PRO A 65 24.39 -8.45 -17.11
C PRO A 65 23.56 -8.44 -15.82
N TYR A 66 22.25 -8.56 -15.95
CA TYR A 66 21.37 -8.76 -14.81
C TYR A 66 20.39 -9.91 -15.05
N TYR A 67 20.00 -10.58 -13.97
CA TYR A 67 18.97 -11.63 -14.01
C TYR A 67 17.79 -11.23 -13.14
N VAL A 68 16.58 -11.59 -13.58
CA VAL A 68 15.34 -11.34 -12.84
C VAL A 68 14.69 -12.65 -12.47
N LEU A 69 14.61 -12.93 -11.17
CA LEU A 69 13.93 -14.09 -10.60
C LEU A 69 12.64 -13.64 -9.90
N HIS A 70 11.55 -14.33 -10.23
CA HIS A 70 10.31 -14.19 -9.48
C HIS A 70 10.19 -15.32 -8.45
N VAL A 71 9.84 -14.95 -7.21
CA VAL A 71 9.53 -15.88 -6.11
C VAL A 71 8.09 -15.65 -5.64
N ARG A 72 7.46 -16.60 -4.94
CA ARG A 72 6.11 -16.34 -4.39
C ARG A 72 6.23 -15.75 -2.98
N SER A 73 5.46 -14.70 -2.69
CA SER A 73 5.50 -13.91 -1.43
C SER A 73 5.28 -14.72 -0.14
N HIS A 74 4.83 -15.97 -0.24
CA HIS A 74 4.52 -16.82 0.91
C HIS A 74 4.97 -18.27 0.70
N THR A 75 6.14 -18.49 0.08
CA THR A 75 6.72 -19.83 0.09
C THR A 75 7.22 -20.18 1.50
N SER A 76 6.75 -21.31 2.04
CA SER A 76 7.30 -21.91 3.27
C SER A 76 8.65 -22.59 3.06
N LEU A 77 9.35 -22.27 1.97
CA LEU A 77 10.65 -22.84 1.64
C LEU A 77 11.72 -22.12 2.48
N PRO A 78 12.51 -22.84 3.27
CA PRO A 78 13.60 -22.25 4.03
C PRO A 78 14.73 -21.79 3.10
N GLY A 79 15.47 -20.77 3.51
CA GLY A 79 16.71 -20.35 2.85
C GLY A 79 16.83 -18.84 2.63
N PHE A 80 18.01 -18.47 2.11
CA PHE A 80 18.45 -17.08 1.96
C PHE A 80 17.52 -16.21 1.09
N ILE A 81 16.81 -16.82 0.14
CA ILE A 81 15.84 -16.12 -0.72
C ILE A 81 14.61 -15.67 0.08
N SER A 82 14.01 -16.57 0.85
CA SER A 82 12.83 -16.28 1.67
C SER A 82 13.16 -15.30 2.80
N GLU A 83 14.34 -15.44 3.41
CA GLU A 83 14.85 -14.49 4.42
C GLU A 83 15.11 -13.10 3.83
N GLY A 84 15.72 -13.04 2.64
CA GLY A 84 15.95 -11.80 1.90
C GLY A 84 14.64 -11.10 1.54
N ASN A 85 13.63 -11.84 1.09
CA ASN A 85 12.30 -11.29 0.79
C ASN A 85 11.64 -10.70 2.05
N ALA A 86 11.59 -11.48 3.14
CA ALA A 86 11.00 -11.01 4.39
C ALA A 86 11.72 -9.76 4.95
N ARG A 87 13.03 -9.66 4.74
CA ARG A 87 13.80 -8.46 5.07
C ARG A 87 13.42 -7.28 4.17
N ALA A 88 13.30 -7.48 2.86
CA ALA A 88 12.88 -6.45 1.93
C ALA A 88 11.48 -5.92 2.26
N ASP A 89 10.52 -6.81 2.52
CA ASP A 89 9.15 -6.46 2.91
C ASP A 89 9.12 -5.61 4.18
N ARG A 90 9.88 -6.01 5.20
CA ARG A 90 9.97 -5.28 6.47
C ARG A 90 10.55 -3.88 6.28
N LEU A 91 11.54 -3.72 5.40
CA LEU A 91 12.16 -2.43 5.10
C LEU A 91 11.28 -1.56 4.19
N ALA A 92 10.40 -2.16 3.38
CA ALA A 92 9.46 -1.47 2.52
C ALA A 92 8.15 -1.08 3.22
N ALA A 93 7.78 -1.75 4.31
CA ALA A 93 6.56 -1.46 5.07
C ALA A 93 6.40 0.01 5.50
N PRO A 94 7.45 0.73 5.96
CA PRO A 94 7.36 2.16 6.29
C PRO A 94 7.15 3.07 5.07
N ALA A 95 7.51 2.63 3.86
CA ALA A 95 7.26 3.40 2.64
C ALA A 95 5.78 3.34 2.21
N TRP A 96 5.01 2.35 2.71
CA TRP A 96 3.56 2.25 2.52
C TRP A 96 2.78 3.07 3.53
N THR A 97 3.39 3.43 4.67
CA THR A 97 2.80 4.41 5.57
C THR A 97 2.95 5.80 4.96
N VAL A 98 2.04 6.14 4.03
CA VAL A 98 1.42 7.48 4.00
C VAL A 98 1.19 7.86 5.47
N PRO A 99 1.43 9.11 5.92
CA PRO A 99 1.09 9.51 7.28
C PRO A 99 -0.32 9.00 7.53
N VAL A 100 -0.42 7.95 8.35
CA VAL A 100 -1.68 7.32 8.68
C VAL A 100 -2.47 8.51 9.22
N PRO A 101 -3.60 8.89 8.59
CA PRO A 101 -4.43 9.94 9.17
C PRO A 101 -4.59 9.57 10.63
N ASP A 102 -4.49 10.53 11.56
CA ASP A 102 -4.66 10.24 12.99
C ASP A 102 -5.78 9.22 13.16
N VAL A 103 -5.63 8.26 14.09
CA VAL A 103 -6.52 7.09 14.21
C VAL A 103 -8.01 7.51 14.19
N SER A 104 -8.32 8.69 14.71
CA SER A 104 -9.62 9.36 14.63
C SER A 104 -10.09 9.64 13.19
N THR A 105 -9.23 10.17 12.33
CA THR A 105 -9.51 10.45 10.92
C THR A 105 -9.74 9.16 10.12
N GLN A 106 -8.97 8.09 10.38
CA GLN A 106 -9.23 6.79 9.75
C GLN A 106 -10.59 6.21 10.16
N ALA A 107 -10.92 6.29 11.45
CA ALA A 107 -12.21 5.85 11.96
C ALA A 107 -13.37 6.67 11.37
N ARG A 108 -13.19 7.98 11.14
CA ARG A 108 -14.18 8.82 10.44
C ARG A 108 -14.43 8.35 9.01
N LEU A 109 -13.37 8.14 8.22
CA LEU A 109 -13.50 7.66 6.84
C LEU A 109 -14.15 6.27 6.78
N SER A 110 -13.77 5.37 7.70
CA SER A 110 -14.40 4.04 7.82
C SER A 110 -15.88 4.15 8.17
N HIS A 111 -16.25 5.05 9.09
CA HIS A 111 -17.64 5.28 9.46
C HIS A 111 -18.45 5.92 8.34
N GLU A 112 -17.90 6.90 7.62
CA GLU A 112 -18.55 7.53 6.46
C GLU A 112 -18.87 6.51 5.36
N PHE A 113 -18.06 5.47 5.21
CA PHE A 113 -18.27 4.43 4.20
C PHE A 113 -19.18 3.28 4.67
N PHE A 114 -19.02 2.82 5.91
CA PHE A 114 -19.67 1.60 6.42
C PHE A 114 -20.76 1.85 7.47
N HIS A 115 -20.93 3.09 7.95
CA HIS A 115 -21.84 3.49 9.03
C HIS A 115 -21.75 2.60 10.29
N GLN A 116 -20.53 2.20 10.65
CA GLN A 116 -20.26 1.30 11.78
C GLN A 116 -20.65 1.94 13.12
N SER A 117 -21.17 1.14 14.06
CA SER A 117 -21.50 1.63 15.40
C SER A 117 -20.28 2.10 16.20
N ALA A 118 -20.48 2.98 17.19
CA ALA A 118 -19.41 3.47 18.08
C ALA A 118 -18.66 2.34 18.80
N ARG A 119 -19.34 1.23 19.13
CA ARG A 119 -18.71 0.04 19.72
C ARG A 119 -17.73 -0.61 18.76
N MET A 120 -18.12 -0.75 17.49
CA MET A 120 -17.28 -1.35 16.45
C MET A 120 -16.06 -0.46 16.14
N LEU A 121 -16.26 0.86 16.03
CA LEU A 121 -15.16 1.81 15.84
C LEU A 121 -14.14 1.76 16.99
N ARG A 122 -14.62 1.68 18.24
CA ARG A 122 -13.75 1.52 19.41
C ARG A 122 -12.94 0.23 19.37
N GLN A 123 -13.56 -0.89 19.01
CA GLN A 123 -12.87 -2.17 18.94
C GLN A 123 -11.87 -2.24 17.77
N GLN A 124 -12.24 -1.70 16.60
CA GLN A 124 -11.44 -1.78 15.38
C GLN A 124 -10.27 -0.80 15.38
N PHE A 125 -10.45 0.39 15.96
CA PHE A 125 -9.45 1.47 15.93
C PHE A 125 -8.87 1.81 17.31
N GLY A 126 -9.25 1.10 18.38
CA GLY A 126 -8.72 1.36 19.73
C GLY A 126 -9.11 2.72 20.34
N LEU A 127 -10.17 3.35 19.84
CA LEU A 127 -10.60 4.69 20.26
C LEU A 127 -11.14 4.73 21.70
N THR A 128 -11.12 5.93 22.30
CA THR A 128 -11.93 6.18 23.51
C THR A 128 -13.43 6.15 23.16
N TRP A 129 -14.27 5.93 24.17
CA TRP A 129 -15.72 5.98 23.98
C TRP A 129 -16.21 7.33 23.47
N ASP A 130 -15.65 8.43 23.99
CA ASP A 130 -16.07 9.79 23.63
C ASP A 130 -15.74 10.10 22.17
N THR A 131 -14.52 9.73 21.73
CA THR A 131 -14.11 9.88 20.32
C THR A 131 -15.00 9.04 19.40
N ALA A 132 -15.25 7.77 19.72
CA ALA A 132 -16.07 6.89 18.87
C ALA A 132 -17.53 7.34 18.79
N ARG A 133 -18.10 7.87 19.89
CA ARG A 133 -19.45 8.45 19.89
C ARG A 133 -19.50 9.75 19.09
N SER A 134 -18.51 10.62 19.24
CA SER A 134 -18.42 11.87 18.48
C SER A 134 -18.41 11.61 16.96
N ILE A 135 -17.71 10.58 16.49
CA ILE A 135 -17.67 10.22 15.07
C ILE A 135 -19.06 9.84 14.55
N VAL A 136 -19.79 8.98 15.27
CA VAL A 136 -21.16 8.58 14.89
C VAL A 136 -22.13 9.76 15.00
N GLN A 137 -21.99 10.59 16.04
CA GLN A 137 -22.80 11.78 16.23
C GLN A 137 -22.57 12.84 15.17
N MET A 138 -21.39 12.93 14.55
CA MET A 138 -21.14 13.88 13.46
C MET A 138 -21.66 13.39 12.10
N CYS A 139 -22.14 12.14 12.00
CA CYS A 139 -22.69 11.60 10.77
C CYS A 139 -24.18 11.99 10.61
N PRO A 140 -24.55 12.78 9.58
CA PRO A 140 -25.92 13.24 9.39
C PRO A 140 -26.93 12.10 9.16
N ASP A 141 -26.51 11.03 8.49
CA ASP A 141 -27.35 9.86 8.22
C ASP A 141 -27.63 9.06 9.49
N CYS A 142 -26.65 8.99 10.40
CA CYS A 142 -26.76 8.24 11.65
C CYS A 142 -27.44 9.05 12.77
N GLN A 143 -27.37 10.39 12.73
CA GLN A 143 -28.12 11.25 13.65
C GLN A 143 -29.64 11.06 13.54
N CYS A 144 -30.15 10.88 12.31
CA CYS A 144 -31.58 10.67 12.06
C CYS A 144 -32.13 9.35 12.64
N LEU A 145 -31.24 8.40 12.94
CA LEU A 145 -31.58 7.07 13.47
C LEU A 145 -31.39 6.96 14.99
N ALA A 146 -30.97 8.05 15.66
CA ALA A 146 -30.87 8.06 17.11
C ALA A 146 -32.28 7.86 17.72
N PRO A 147 -32.47 6.91 18.66
CA PRO A 147 -33.75 6.74 19.31
C PRO A 147 -34.15 8.05 19.98
N ILE A 148 -35.32 8.57 19.59
CA ILE A 148 -35.98 9.66 20.32
C ILE A 148 -36.10 9.20 21.78
N PRO A 149 -35.57 9.92 22.77
CA PRO A 149 -35.79 9.56 24.16
C PRO A 149 -37.30 9.64 24.40
N GLN A 150 -37.93 8.49 24.60
CA GLN A 150 -39.33 8.45 25.02
C GLN A 150 -39.37 9.04 26.41
N THR A 151 -39.83 10.30 26.51
CA THR A 151 -40.25 10.89 27.76
C THR A 151 -41.42 10.05 28.26
N GLY A 152 -41.13 9.15 29.21
CA GLY A 152 -42.15 8.38 29.89
C GLY A 152 -43.16 9.32 30.53
N VAL A 153 -44.34 9.42 29.94
CA VAL A 153 -45.52 9.93 30.63
C VAL A 153 -46.03 8.79 31.50
N ASN A 154 -45.85 8.94 32.80
CA ASN A 154 -46.48 8.11 33.83
C ASN A 154 -47.98 8.48 33.90
N PRO A 155 -48.92 7.52 33.98
CA PRO A 155 -50.34 7.81 34.22
C PRO A 155 -50.61 8.41 35.60
#